data_AF-A0A2L2Z7E4-F1
#
_entry.id   AF-A0A2L2Z7E4-F1
#
_cell.length_a   1.000
_cell.length_b   1.000
_cell.length_c   1.000
_cell.angle_alpha   90.00
_cell.angle_beta   90.00
_cell.angle_gamma   90.00
#
_symmetry.space_group_name_H-M   'P 1'
#
loop_
_entity.id
_entity.type
_entity.pdbx_description
1 polymer ?
#
loop_
_entity_poly.entity_id
_entity_poly.type
_entity_poly.pdbx_seq_one_letter_code
_entity_poly.pdbx_strand_id
1 'polypeptide(L)' 'VDTYGGCGALGVGAFSGKVPTNVDRSAAFAASWVAISLVAAILFRRCLVHLSYAIGISDPLSISVFSYGS' A
#
# COMPACT_ATOMS: atom_id res chain seq x y z
N VAL A 1 -7.05 -13.27 2.00
CA VAL A 1 -7.78 -13.43 0.71
C VAL A 1 -7.95 -12.07 0.05
N ASP A 2 -8.52 -11.09 0.76
CA ASP A 2 -8.88 -9.75 0.22
C ASP A 2 -7.74 -8.86 -0.30
N THR A 3 -6.49 -9.32 -0.23
CA THR A 3 -5.32 -8.57 -0.65
C THR A 3 -4.56 -9.37 -1.70
N TYR A 4 -3.42 -9.93 -1.34
CA TYR A 4 -2.46 -10.47 -2.29
C TYR A 4 -2.25 -11.98 -2.13
N GLY A 5 -3.17 -12.67 -1.45
CA GLY A 5 -3.15 -14.14 -1.35
C GLY A 5 -1.87 -14.73 -0.73
N GLY A 6 -1.16 -13.99 0.14
CA GLY A 6 0.10 -14.40 0.74
C GLY A 6 1.36 -13.83 0.07
N CYS A 7 1.23 -13.10 -1.04
CA CYS A 7 2.33 -12.37 -1.66
C CYS A 7 2.50 -10.97 -1.04
N GLY A 8 3.74 -10.47 -0.99
CA GLY A 8 4.03 -9.13 -0.46
C GLY A 8 3.91 -9.04 1.07
N ALA A 9 3.53 -7.87 1.58
CA ALA A 9 3.27 -7.64 3.00
C ALA A 9 1.94 -6.90 3.20
N LEU A 10 1.34 -7.07 4.36
CA LEU A 10 0.08 -6.43 4.72
C LEU A 10 0.17 -5.90 6.15
N GLY A 11 -0.34 -4.68 6.36
CA GLY A 11 -0.59 -4.14 7.71
C GLY A 11 -1.71 -4.90 8.43
N VAL A 12 -1.90 -4.64 9.72
CA VAL A 12 -2.86 -5.42 10.54
C VAL A 12 -4.33 -5.00 10.32
N GLY A 13 -4.58 -3.97 9.52
CA GLY A 13 -5.89 -3.35 9.37
C GLY A 13 -6.84 -4.12 8.45
N ALA A 14 -8.01 -4.52 8.97
CA ALA A 14 -9.12 -5.03 8.17
C ALA A 14 -9.74 -3.93 7.30
N PHE A 15 -10.27 -4.29 6.12
CA PHE A 15 -10.92 -3.33 5.24
C PHE A 15 -12.41 -3.13 5.53
N SER A 16 -13.17 -4.19 5.78
CA SER A 16 -14.64 -4.13 5.90
C SER A 16 -15.10 -3.28 7.10
N GLY A 17 -16.29 -2.66 6.97
CA GLY A 17 -16.89 -1.83 8.03
C GLY A 17 -16.24 -0.45 8.27
N LYS A 18 -15.12 -0.14 7.62
CA LYS A 18 -14.42 1.14 7.77
C LYS A 18 -14.88 2.17 6.74
N VAL A 19 -15.01 3.42 7.17
CA VAL A 19 -15.25 4.56 6.27
C VAL A 19 -14.00 4.86 5.42
N PRO A 20 -14.15 5.44 4.21
CA PRO A 20 -13.02 5.73 3.33
C PRO A 20 -11.93 6.62 3.95
N THR A 21 -12.28 7.47 4.92
CA THR A 21 -11.33 8.34 5.63
C THR A 21 -10.40 7.56 6.57
N ASN A 22 -10.71 6.30 6.88
CA ASN A 22 -9.81 5.48 7.69
C ASN A 22 -8.59 5.05 6.85
N VAL A 23 -7.40 5.38 7.36
CA VAL A 23 -6.12 5.16 6.68
C VAL A 23 -5.84 3.69 6.39
N ASP A 24 -6.34 2.76 7.19
CA ASP A 24 -6.12 1.32 6.96
C ASP A 24 -6.70 0.87 5.62
N ARG A 25 -7.79 1.51 5.18
CA ARG A 25 -8.44 1.21 3.90
C ARG A 25 -7.90 2.11 2.79
N SER A 26 -7.89 3.43 3.00
CA SER A 26 -7.50 4.38 1.95
C SER A 26 -6.02 4.27 1.59
N ALA A 27 -5.12 4.15 2.56
CA ALA A 27 -3.69 4.00 2.29
C ALA A 27 -3.38 2.67 1.60
N ALA A 28 -4.06 1.57 1.97
CA ALA A 28 -3.88 0.27 1.31
C ALA A 28 -4.29 0.32 -0.18
N PHE A 29 -5.37 1.01 -0.51
CA PHE A 29 -5.77 1.24 -1.90
C PHE A 29 -4.83 2.18 -2.63
N ALA A 30 -4.36 3.25 -1.98
CA ALA A 30 -3.37 4.16 -2.57
C ALA A 30 -2.05 3.44 -2.87
N ALA A 31 -1.53 2.65 -1.93
CA ALA A 31 -0.31 1.86 -2.12
C ALA A 31 -0.45 0.86 -3.28
N SER A 32 -1.60 0.19 -3.38
CA SER A 32 -1.90 -0.72 -4.50
C SER A 32 -1.94 -0.01 -5.84
N TRP A 33 -2.57 1.18 -5.88
CA TRP A 33 -2.64 2.01 -7.07
C TRP A 33 -1.25 2.50 -7.51
N VAL A 34 -0.42 2.96 -6.58
CA VAL A 34 0.96 3.34 -6.87
C VAL A 34 1.76 2.13 -7.39
N ALA A 35 1.65 0.96 -6.74
CA ALA A 35 2.37 -0.24 -7.16
C ALA A 35 2.00 -0.68 -8.60
N ILE A 36 0.70 -0.69 -8.94
CA ILE A 36 0.28 -1.05 -10.29
C ILE A 36 0.74 -0.03 -11.33
N SER A 37 0.73 1.26 -10.99
CA SER A 37 1.24 2.32 -11.86
C SER A 37 2.74 2.18 -12.13
N LEU A 38 3.54 1.85 -11.11
CA LEU A 38 4.98 1.64 -11.27
C LEU A 38 5.29 0.44 -12.17
N VAL A 39 4.55 -0.66 -12.02
CA VAL A 39 4.71 -1.85 -12.88
C VAL A 39 4.22 -1.57 -14.30
N ALA A 40 3.09 -0.86 -14.45
CA ALA A 40 2.55 -0.47 -15.77
C ALA A 40 3.48 0.50 -16.53
N ALA A 41 4.23 1.33 -15.80
CA ALA A 41 5.28 2.18 -16.36
C ALA A 41 6.58 1.42 -16.71
N ILE A 42 6.62 0.09 -16.51
CA ILE A 42 7.76 -0.78 -16.81
C ILE A 42 9.02 -0.38 -16.01
N LEU A 43 8.83 0.24 -14.83
CA LEU A 43 9.95 0.58 -13.95
C LEU A 43 10.47 -0.65 -13.19
N PHE A 44 9.57 -1.53 -12.77
CA PHE A 44 9.88 -2.74 -12.01
C PHE A 44 9.03 -3.91 -12.51
N ARG A 45 9.53 -5.15 -12.40
CA ARG A 45 8.71 -6.35 -12.68
C ARG A 45 7.75 -6.66 -11.55
N ARG A 46 8.12 -6.32 -10.32
CA ARG A 46 7.27 -6.40 -9.13
C ARG A 46 7.77 -5.41 -8.09
N CYS A 47 6.86 -4.85 -7.31
CA CYS A 47 7.22 -3.98 -6.20
C CYS A 47 6.26 -4.15 -5.03
N LEU A 48 6.75 -3.77 -3.85
CA LEU A 48 5.97 -3.60 -2.64
C LEU A 48 6.06 -2.13 -2.23
N VAL A 49 4.92 -1.49 -2.06
CA VAL A 49 4.82 -0.11 -1.58
C VAL A 49 4.32 -0.14 -0.14
N HIS A 50 5.05 0.52 0.75
CA HIS A 50 4.73 0.61 2.17
C HIS A 50 4.48 2.07 2.55
N LEU A 51 3.35 2.32 3.23
CA LEU A 51 2.94 3.63 3.72
C LEU A 51 2.73 3.55 5.23
N SER A 52 3.21 4.54 5.97
CA SER A 52 2.99 4.66 7.42
C SER A 52 2.41 6.02 7.76
N TYR A 53 1.42 6.05 8.64
CA TYR A 53 0.74 7.26 9.11
C TYR A 53 0.75 7.34 10.62
N ALA A 54 0.76 8.57 11.14
CA ALA A 54 0.50 8.86 12.54
C ALA A 54 -0.91 9.43 12.70
N ILE A 55 -1.54 9.16 13.84
CA ILE A 55 -2.88 9.68 14.15
C ILE A 55 -2.83 11.22 14.17
N GLY A 56 -3.73 11.85 13.41
CA GLY A 56 -3.85 13.31 13.35
C GLY A 56 -2.88 14.01 12.39
N ILE A 57 -2.06 13.26 11.66
CA ILE A 57 -1.17 13.80 10.63
C ILE A 57 -1.70 13.43 9.25
N SER A 58 -1.88 14.43 8.38
CA SER A 58 -2.36 14.24 7.00
C SER A 58 -1.33 13.55 6.12
N ASP A 59 -0.06 13.89 6.30
CA ASP A 59 1.04 13.41 5.48
C ASP A 59 1.59 12.08 5.99
N PRO A 60 2.01 11.17 5.10
CA PRO A 60 2.63 9.93 5.50
C PRO A 60 3.97 10.19 6.18
N LEU A 61 4.22 9.50 7.29
CA LEU A 61 5.51 9.52 8.00
C LEU A 61 6.62 8.90 7.16
N SER A 62 6.27 7.86 6.40
CA SER A 62 7.21 7.18 5.52
C SER A 62 6.51 6.59 4.30
N ILE A 63 7.23 6.64 3.18
CA ILE A 63 6.87 5.99 1.92
C ILE A 63 8.09 5.19 1.50
N SER A 64 7.96 3.87 1.41
CA SER A 64 9.05 2.98 1.00
C SER A 64 8.61 2.12 -0.17
N VAL A 65 9.48 1.96 -1.17
CA VAL A 65 9.26 1.09 -2.32
C VAL A 65 10.35 0.02 -2.34
N PHE A 66 9.94 -1.24 -2.40
CA PHE A 66 10.84 -2.38 -2.47
C PHE A 66 10.63 -3.12 -3.79
N SER A 67 11.61 -3.06 -4.70
CA SER A 67 11.50 -3.63 -6.06
C SER A 67 11.98 -5.08 -6.17
N TYR A 68 12.39 -5.71 -5.06
CA TYR A 68 12.93 -7.07 -5.03
C TYR A 68 14.10 -7.31 -6.01
N GLY A 69 14.87 -6.27 -6.35
CA GLY A 69 15.99 -6.36 -7.29
C GLY A 69 15.57 -6.39 -8.77
N SER A 70 14.30 -6.08 -9.07
CA SER A 70 13.83 -5.79 -10.42
C SER A 70 13.77 -4.30 -10.72
#